data_AF-A0A7V0QSZ8-F1
#
_entry.id   AF-A0A7V0QSZ8-F1
#
_cell.length_a   1.000
_cell.length_b   1.000
_cell.length_c   1.000
_cell.angle_alpha   90.00
_cell.angle_beta   90.00
_cell.angle_gamma   90.00
#
_symmetry.space_group_name_H-M   'P 1'
#
loop_
_entity.id
_entity.type
_entity.pdbx_description
1 polymer ?
#
loop_
_entity_poly.entity_id
_entity_poly.type
_entity_poly.pdbx_seq_one_letter_code
_entity_poly.pdbx_strand_id
1 'polypeptide(L)' 'MSGHSKWSSIKHKKAKKDAQKGKLFSKLARKLAIEARQGGGDIEKNPGLRMVVEQAQEAGMPKENIKRAIQ' A
#
# COMPACT_ATOMS: atom_id res chain seq x y z
N MET A 1 19.50 8.86 36.69
CA MET A 1 19.21 9.52 35.41
C MET A 1 18.75 8.45 34.43
N SER A 2 17.44 8.32 34.24
CA SER A 2 16.88 7.32 33.33
C SER A 2 17.17 7.76 31.90
N GLY A 3 18.24 7.22 31.31
CA GLY A 3 18.65 7.42 29.93
C GLY A 3 17.64 6.79 28.98
N HIS A 4 16.45 7.38 28.89
CA HIS A 4 15.46 7.00 27.90
C HIS A 4 16.00 7.43 26.54
N SER A 5 16.57 6.47 25.83
CA SER A 5 16.96 6.63 24.43
C SER A 5 15.69 6.87 23.61
N LYS A 6 15.26 8.13 23.55
CA LYS A 6 14.13 8.64 22.76
C LYS A 6 14.16 8.06 21.35
N TRP A 7 15.37 7.94 20.80
CA TRP A 7 15.62 7.28 19.53
C TRP A 7 15.18 5.81 19.47
N SER A 8 15.55 4.97 20.44
CA SER A 8 15.18 3.55 20.46
C SER A 8 13.67 3.36 20.51
N SER A 9 12.96 4.13 21.34
CA SER A 9 11.50 4.09 21.37
C SER A 9 10.86 4.56 20.05
N ILE A 10 11.40 5.59 19.41
CA ILE A 10 10.94 6.04 18.08
C ILE A 10 11.20 4.96 17.03
N LYS A 11 12.38 4.33 17.05
CA LYS A 11 12.77 3.26 16.12
C LYS A 11 11.79 2.08 16.19
N HIS A 12 11.49 1.58 17.38
CA HIS A 12 10.55 0.46 17.54
C HIS A 12 9.12 0.82 17.11
N LYS A 13 8.65 2.03 17.47
CA LYS A 13 7.33 2.51 17.04
C LYS A 13 7.24 2.65 15.53
N LYS A 14 8.28 3.21 14.89
CA LYS A 14 8.36 3.36 13.44
C LYS A 14 8.40 2.00 12.74
N ALA A 15 9.26 1.07 13.19
CA ALA A 15 9.35 -0.28 12.62
C ALA A 15 8.02 -1.03 12.66
N LYS A 16 7.24 -0.92 13.75
CA LYS A 16 5.90 -1.52 13.83
C LYS A 16 4.94 -0.92 12.81
N LYS A 17 4.93 0.42 12.67
CA LYS A 17 4.08 1.11 11.69
C LYS A 17 4.48 0.77 10.25
N ASP A 18 5.78 0.74 9.96
CA ASP A 18 6.31 0.41 8.64
C ASP A 18 5.97 -1.04 8.26
N ALA A 19 6.07 -1.99 9.20
CA ALA A 19 5.67 -3.38 8.99
C ALA A 19 4.16 -3.52 8.72
N GLN A 20 3.32 -2.76 9.43
CA GLN A 20 1.88 -2.72 9.17
C GLN A 20 1.57 -2.13 7.79
N LYS A 21 2.25 -1.04 7.41
CA LYS A 21 2.08 -0.40 6.10
C LYS A 21 2.54 -1.30 4.95
N GLY A 22 3.67 -2.00 5.13
CA GLY A 22 4.16 -2.99 4.18
C GLY A 22 3.14 -4.11 3.92
N LYS A 23 2.54 -4.67 4.98
CA LYS A 23 1.48 -5.69 4.83
C LYS A 23 0.25 -5.15 4.10
N LEU A 24 -0.16 -3.91 4.38
CA LEU A 24 -1.28 -3.26 3.69
C LEU A 24 -0.97 -3.09 2.19
N PHE A 25 0.23 -2.61 1.87
CA PHE A 25 0.68 -2.44 0.49
C PHE A 25 0.73 -3.75 -0.29
N SER A 26 1.23 -4.84 0.31
CA SER A 26 1.22 -6.15 -0.35
C SER A 26 -0.20 -6.67 -0.62
N LYS A 27 -1.16 -6.41 0.29
CA LYS A 27 -2.56 -6.78 0.09
C LYS A 27 -3.20 -5.98 -1.05
N LEU A 28 -2.97 -4.67 -1.07
CA LEU A 28 -3.50 -3.78 -2.11
C LEU A 28 -2.90 -4.09 -3.48
N ALA A 29 -1.59 -4.33 -3.57
CA ALA A 29 -0.93 -4.73 -4.81
C ALA A 29 -1.50 -6.04 -5.36
N ARG A 30 -1.76 -7.03 -4.50
CA ARG A 30 -2.40 -8.28 -4.91
C ARG A 30 -3.83 -8.07 -5.42
N LYS A 31 -4.62 -7.21 -4.76
CA LYS A 31 -5.95 -6.84 -5.24
C LYS A 31 -5.88 -6.15 -6.61
N LEU A 32 -5.00 -5.16 -6.78
CA LEU A 32 -4.81 -4.46 -8.06
C LEU A 32 -4.52 -5.45 -9.20
N ALA A 33 -3.60 -6.39 -8.98
CA ALA A 33 -3.25 -7.40 -9.97
C ALA A 33 -4.41 -8.35 -10.31
N ILE A 34 -5.23 -8.72 -9.32
CA ILE A 34 -6.40 -9.59 -9.56
C ILE A 34 -7.46 -8.83 -10.37
N GLU A 35 -7.79 -7.61 -9.97
CA GLU A 35 -8.77 -6.77 -10.67
C GLU A 35 -8.31 -6.44 -12.09
N ALA A 36 -7.03 -6.09 -12.27
CA ALA A 36 -6.44 -5.83 -13.59
C ALA A 36 -6.48 -7.08 -14.49
N ARG A 37 -6.27 -8.27 -13.91
CA ARG A 37 -6.37 -9.54 -14.65
C ARG A 37 -7.81 -9.91 -15.00
N GLN A 38 -8.79 -9.56 -14.17
CA GLN A 38 -10.20 -9.89 -14.39
C GLN A 38 -10.89 -8.94 -15.37
N GLY A 39 -10.67 -7.63 -15.23
CA GLY A 39 -11.36 -6.60 -16.02
C GLY A 39 -10.49 -5.87 -17.03
N GLY A 40 -9.23 -6.28 -17.19
CA GLY A 40 -8.22 -5.56 -17.97
C GLY A 40 -7.56 -4.43 -17.19
N GLY A 41 -6.38 -4.00 -17.64
CA GLY A 41 -5.58 -2.95 -16.98
C GLY A 41 -6.12 -1.52 -17.12
N ASP A 42 -7.37 -1.35 -17.55
CA ASP A 42 -7.98 -0.07 -17.88
C ASP A 42 -8.93 0.38 -16.76
N ILE A 43 -8.52 1.39 -15.98
CA ILE A 43 -9.21 1.83 -14.75
C ILE A 43 -10.62 2.36 -15.06
N GLU A 44 -10.83 2.94 -16.23
CA GLU A 44 -12.13 3.49 -16.64
C GLU A 44 -13.15 2.41 -16.99
N LYS A 45 -12.68 1.20 -17.36
CA LYS A 45 -13.54 0.08 -17.76
C LYS A 45 -13.77 -0.93 -16.65
N ASN A 46 -12.99 -0.87 -15.57
CA ASN A 46 -13.14 -1.73 -14.41
C ASN A 46 -13.41 -0.91 -13.13
N PRO A 47 -14.68 -0.81 -12.69
CA PRO A 47 -15.04 -0.15 -11.43
C PRO A 47 -14.35 -0.76 -10.20
N GLY A 48 -14.12 -2.08 -10.19
CA GLY A 48 -13.39 -2.77 -9.13
C GLY A 48 -11.93 -2.31 -9.05
N LEU A 49 -11.28 -2.18 -10.21
CA LEU A 49 -9.93 -1.64 -10.29
C LEU A 49 -9.86 -0.18 -9.80
N ARG A 50 -10.82 0.67 -10.22
CA ARG A 50 -10.90 2.07 -9.74
C ARG A 50 -10.98 2.16 -8.22
N MET A 51 -11.86 1.38 -7.60
CA MET A 51 -11.99 1.37 -6.13
C MET A 51 -10.69 0.96 -5.42
N VAL A 52 -9.99 -0.06 -5.93
CA VAL A 52 -8.74 -0.51 -5.32
C VAL A 52 -7.62 0.53 -5.53
N VAL A 53 -7.61 1.22 -6.67
CA VAL A 53 -6.67 2.33 -6.93
C VAL A 53 -6.89 3.48 -5.96
N GLU A 54 -8.14 3.87 -5.71
CA GLU A 54 -8.48 4.90 -4.72
C GLU A 54 -8.03 4.50 -3.31
N GLN A 55 -8.32 3.26 -2.89
CA GLN A 55 -7.85 2.73 -1.60
C GLN A 55 -6.32 2.73 -1.50
N ALA A 56 -5.62 2.43 -2.59
CA ALA A 56 -4.16 2.47 -2.62
C ALA A 56 -3.62 3.90 -2.50
N GLN A 57 -4.28 4.88 -3.13
CA GLN A 57 -3.92 6.30 -2.99
C GLN A 57 -4.17 6.82 -1.57
N GLU A 58 -5.30 6.47 -0.95
CA GLU A 58 -5.61 6.82 0.44
C GLU A 58 -4.59 6.21 1.43
N ALA A 59 -4.14 4.98 1.19
CA ALA A 59 -3.09 4.34 1.97
C ALA A 59 -1.69 4.99 1.78
N GLY A 60 -1.57 5.94 0.84
CA GLY A 60 -0.32 6.60 0.48
C GLY A 60 0.65 5.70 -0.29
N MET A 61 0.13 4.77 -1.09
CA MET A 61 0.93 3.98 -2.02
C MET A 61 1.42 4.87 -3.18
N PRO A 62 2.71 4.83 -3.55
CA PRO A 62 3.21 5.59 -4.69
C PRO A 62 2.51 5.20 -6.00
N LYS A 63 2.20 6.19 -6.85
CA LYS A 63 1.54 5.96 -8.15
C LYS A 63 2.29 4.95 -9.03
N GLU A 64 3.62 4.97 -8.98
CA GLU A 64 4.46 4.01 -9.73
C GLU A 64 4.24 2.56 -9.26
N ASN A 65 4.03 2.33 -7.96
CA ASN A 65 3.73 1.00 -7.44
C ASN A 65 2.33 0.53 -7.85
N ILE A 66 1.38 1.45 -7.93
CA ILE A 66 0.02 1.16 -8.40
C ILE A 66 0.07 0.77 -9.88
N LYS A 67 0.71 1.58 -10.73
CA LYS A 67 0.89 1.25 -12.16
C LYS A 67 1.58 -0.09 -12.36
N ARG A 68 2.67 -0.36 -11.62
CA ARG A 68 3.40 -1.63 -11.67
C ARG A 68 2.55 -2.84 -11.24
N ALA A 69 1.55 -2.64 -10.39
CA ALA A 69 0.64 -3.72 -9.99
C ALA A 69 -0.52 -3.93 -10.98
N ILE A 70 -0.75 -2.98 -11.90
CA ILE A 70 -1.78 -3.04 -12.94
C ILE A 70 -1.22 -3.58 -14.26
N GLN A 71 0.03 -3.24 -14.58
CA GLN A 71 0.76 -3.76 -15.73
C GLN A 71 1.00 -5.27 -15.61
#